data_AF-A0AA38WP15-F1
#
_entry.id   AF-A0AA38WP15-F1
#
_cell.length_a   1.000
_cell.length_b   1.000
_cell.length_c   1.000
_cell.angle_alpha   90.00
_cell.angle_beta   90.00
_cell.angle_gamma   90.00
#
_symmetry.space_group_name_H-M   'P 1'
#
loop_
_entity.id
_entity.type
_entity.pdbx_description
1 polymer ?
#
loop_
_entity_poly.entity_id
_entity_poly.type
_entity_poly.pdbx_seq_one_letter_code
_entity_poly.pdbx_strand_id
1 'polypeptide(L)'
;MNSRDLALISTAAIAGAVASAIAIRLLANPRKKPSSAAASNSAAVLRRNSSSGDPYDPSKRNGYLSWDDYFMAIAFLSAERSKDPNRQYLLYFFTKWEPNDFPNTWRILSPKPVRDKLRSGMGVHLLSMCKRRKVDVKVLMVGACLVSQDGIILGIGYNGFPRGCSDDKLPWSKKSKNGDPLETKYPYVCHAEVNCILNTNHASAAGQKLYVTMFPCNECAKVIIQSGVSEVIYFVEKSLDNSNVIYVASHKLLSMAGIKVSYTYGFFPIFEHLFCIAPSPKQ
;
A
#
# COMPACT_ATOMS: atom_id res chain seq x y z
N MET A 1 19.22 57.80 29.35
CA MET A 1 17.75 57.64 29.33
C MET A 1 17.22 58.15 30.65
N ASN A 2 16.32 59.14 30.62
CA ASN A 2 15.72 59.67 31.85
C ASN A 2 14.62 58.72 32.34
N SER A 3 14.29 58.80 33.63
CA SER A 3 13.30 57.92 34.29
C SER A 3 11.93 57.92 33.61
N ARG A 4 11.60 59.00 32.87
CA ARG A 4 10.38 59.13 32.07
C ARG A 4 10.39 58.26 30.81
N ASP A 5 11.55 58.12 30.15
CA ASP A 5 11.68 57.30 28.93
C ASP A 5 11.61 55.82 29.28
N LEU A 6 12.20 55.43 30.43
CA LEU A 6 12.15 54.06 30.94
C LEU A 6 10.71 53.65 31.33
N ALA A 7 9.94 54.58 31.92
CA ALA A 7 8.53 54.36 32.23
C ALA A 7 7.68 54.25 30.96
N LEU A 8 7.93 55.07 29.94
CA LEU A 8 7.19 55.03 28.67
C LEU A 8 7.42 53.73 27.89
N ILE A 9 8.67 53.24 27.87
CA ILE A 9 9.03 51.96 27.23
C ILE A 9 8.40 50.79 28.01
N SER A 10 8.40 50.85 29.35
CA SER A 10 7.79 49.82 30.19
C SER A 10 6.27 49.76 30.04
N THR A 11 5.58 50.89 29.95
CA THR A 11 4.12 50.91 29.79
C THR A 11 3.69 50.47 28.39
N ALA A 12 4.44 50.84 27.35
CA ALA A 12 4.21 50.37 25.98
C ALA A 12 4.41 48.85 25.84
N ALA A 13 5.44 48.29 26.49
CA ALA A 13 5.69 46.85 26.49
C ALA A 13 4.57 46.05 27.18
N ILE A 14 4.06 46.57 28.31
CA ILE A 14 2.95 45.93 29.04
C ILE A 14 1.64 46.00 28.23
N ALA A 15 1.34 47.15 27.62
CA ALA A 15 0.15 47.31 26.78
C ALA A 15 0.17 46.38 25.56
N GLY A 16 1.33 46.22 24.91
CA GLY A 16 1.51 45.29 23.79
C GLY A 16 1.33 43.82 24.17
N ALA A 17 1.83 43.44 25.36
CA ALA A 17 1.67 42.08 25.89
C ALA A 17 0.20 41.76 26.23
N VAL A 18 -0.53 42.71 26.82
CA VAL A 18 -1.96 42.54 27.15
C VAL A 18 -2.82 42.46 25.89
N ALA A 19 -2.56 43.30 24.88
CA ALA A 19 -3.27 43.25 23.60
C ALA A 19 -3.06 41.90 22.88
N SER A 20 -1.84 41.37 22.90
CA SER A 20 -1.52 40.06 22.32
C SER A 20 -2.20 38.90 23.05
N ALA A 21 -2.25 38.94 24.38
CA ALA A 21 -2.91 37.91 25.19
C ALA A 21 -4.44 37.89 24.99
N ILE A 22 -5.05 39.07 24.80
CA ILE A 22 -6.49 39.18 24.49
C ILE A 22 -6.78 38.65 23.07
N ALA A 23 -5.95 38.97 22.08
CA ALA A 23 -6.09 38.46 20.71
C ALA A 23 -5.99 36.93 20.66
N ILE A 24 -5.04 36.34 21.40
CA ILE A 24 -4.91 34.88 21.50
C ILE A 24 -6.13 34.26 22.19
N ARG A 25 -6.68 34.88 23.24
CA ARG A 25 -7.92 34.37 23.90
C ARG A 25 -9.17 34.48 23.04
N LEU A 26 -9.27 35.50 22.18
CA LEU A 26 -10.40 35.64 21.25
C LEU A 26 -10.29 34.66 20.07
N LEU A 27 -9.08 34.34 19.62
CA LEU A 27 -8.85 33.39 18.51
C LEU A 27 -8.83 31.92 18.95
N ALA A 28 -8.49 31.62 20.21
CA ALA A 28 -8.36 30.26 20.72
C ALA A 28 -9.66 29.65 21.31
N ASN A 29 -10.82 30.31 21.17
CA ASN A 29 -12.07 29.85 21.76
C ASN A 29 -13.09 29.37 20.70
N PRO A 30 -13.00 28.11 20.20
CA PRO A 30 -14.03 27.56 19.33
C PRO A 30 -15.29 27.29 20.16
N ARG A 31 -16.38 27.99 19.81
CA ARG A 31 -17.71 27.77 20.39
C ARG A 31 -18.09 26.28 20.34
N LYS A 32 -18.35 25.69 21.51
CA LYS A 32 -19.01 24.38 21.66
C LYS A 32 -20.38 24.43 20.97
N LYS A 33 -20.60 23.60 19.94
CA LYS A 33 -21.96 23.24 19.47
C LYS A 33 -22.51 22.11 20.35
N PRO A 34 -23.81 22.10 20.64
CA PRO A 34 -24.42 21.17 21.60
C PRO A 34 -24.53 19.75 21.04
N SER A 35 -24.50 18.80 21.96
CA SER A 35 -24.70 17.37 21.79
C SER A 35 -26.13 17.03 21.31
N SER A 36 -26.25 16.22 20.27
CA SER A 36 -27.43 15.41 20.00
C SER A 36 -27.05 13.93 20.04
N ALA A 37 -27.61 13.22 21.01
CA ALA A 37 -27.45 11.79 21.20
C ALA A 37 -28.17 10.97 20.11
N ALA A 38 -27.52 9.85 19.75
CA ALA A 38 -28.04 8.57 19.27
C ALA A 38 -29.31 8.53 18.40
N ALA A 39 -29.13 8.15 17.13
CA ALA A 39 -30.00 7.19 16.46
C ALA A 39 -29.18 6.38 15.45
N SER A 40 -29.19 5.06 15.67
CA SER A 40 -28.73 4.00 14.77
C SER A 40 -29.15 4.22 13.32
N ASN A 41 -28.24 3.99 12.36
CA ASN A 41 -28.61 3.42 11.05
C ASN A 41 -27.39 2.76 10.41
N SER A 42 -27.13 1.53 10.84
CA SER A 42 -26.34 0.53 10.12
C SER A 42 -27.14 0.04 8.90
N ALA A 43 -27.30 0.88 7.86
CA ALA A 43 -28.01 0.51 6.63
C ALA A 43 -27.73 1.43 5.42
N ALA A 44 -26.60 2.14 5.37
CA ALA A 44 -26.30 3.10 4.29
C ALA A 44 -25.17 2.68 3.34
N VAL A 45 -24.70 1.43 3.39
CA VAL A 45 -23.81 0.86 2.37
C VAL A 45 -24.70 0.00 1.47
N LEU A 46 -24.74 0.32 0.17
CA LEU A 46 -25.63 -0.23 -0.88
C LEU A 46 -26.96 0.52 -1.11
N ARG A 47 -26.90 1.85 -1.27
CA ARG A 47 -27.79 2.53 -2.22
C ARG A 47 -26.95 3.21 -3.29
N ARG A 48 -26.98 2.65 -4.51
CA ARG A 48 -26.55 3.36 -5.72
C ARG A 48 -27.45 4.58 -5.87
N ASN A 49 -26.96 5.75 -5.48
CA ASN A 49 -27.36 6.95 -6.18
C ASN A 49 -26.46 7.06 -7.39
N SER A 50 -26.98 6.62 -8.53
CA SER A 50 -26.63 7.21 -9.83
C SER A 50 -27.16 8.65 -9.87
N SER A 51 -26.76 9.49 -8.92
CA SER A 51 -26.81 10.92 -9.13
C SER A 51 -25.56 11.20 -9.94
N SER A 52 -25.73 11.43 -11.25
CA SER A 52 -24.79 12.31 -11.95
C SER A 52 -24.67 13.56 -11.07
N GLY A 53 -23.57 13.64 -10.30
CA GLY A 53 -23.31 14.79 -9.45
C GLY A 53 -23.42 16.04 -10.32
N ASP A 54 -24.05 17.08 -9.79
CA ASP A 54 -24.10 18.36 -10.47
C ASP A 54 -22.67 18.71 -10.93
N PRO A 55 -22.40 18.87 -12.25
CA PRO A 55 -21.07 19.18 -12.74
C PRO A 55 -20.55 20.53 -12.22
N TYR A 56 -21.41 21.35 -11.62
CA TYR A 56 -21.08 22.61 -10.98
C TYR A 56 -21.01 22.54 -9.44
N ASP A 57 -21.17 21.36 -8.82
CA ASP A 57 -21.01 21.21 -7.37
C ASP A 57 -19.56 21.57 -6.97
N PRO A 58 -19.34 22.63 -6.16
CA PRO A 58 -18.00 23.03 -5.75
C PRO A 58 -17.41 22.09 -4.68
N SER A 59 -18.17 21.11 -4.19
CA SER A 59 -17.74 20.19 -3.14
C SER A 59 -16.69 19.19 -3.63
N LYS A 60 -15.74 18.86 -2.74
CA LYS A 60 -14.73 17.84 -3.06
C LYS A 60 -15.40 16.47 -3.15
N ARG A 61 -15.09 15.72 -4.21
CA ARG A 61 -15.54 14.32 -4.36
C ARG A 61 -15.19 13.51 -3.11
N ASN A 62 -16.15 12.76 -2.58
CA ASN A 62 -15.92 11.78 -1.52
C ASN A 62 -15.38 10.46 -2.08
N GLY A 63 -14.63 9.69 -1.29
CA GLY A 63 -14.13 8.37 -1.69
C GLY A 63 -13.09 8.39 -2.82
N TYR A 64 -12.21 9.40 -2.85
CA TYR A 64 -11.00 9.36 -3.68
C TYR A 64 -9.91 8.52 -3.02
N LEU A 65 -8.96 8.05 -3.82
CA LEU A 65 -7.89 7.18 -3.35
C LEU A 65 -6.98 7.91 -2.37
N SER A 66 -6.58 7.21 -1.30
CA SER A 66 -5.44 7.68 -0.52
C SER A 66 -4.15 7.52 -1.32
N TRP A 67 -3.09 8.23 -0.91
CA TRP A 67 -1.79 8.13 -1.58
C TRP A 67 -1.22 6.71 -1.54
N ASP A 68 -1.30 6.03 -0.40
CA ASP A 68 -0.81 4.65 -0.28
C ASP A 68 -1.59 3.69 -1.18
N ASP A 69 -2.91 3.85 -1.29
CA ASP A 69 -3.75 3.02 -2.17
C ASP A 69 -3.40 3.26 -3.62
N TYR A 70 -3.18 4.53 -3.99
CA TYR A 70 -2.79 4.93 -5.33
C TYR A 70 -1.43 4.33 -5.73
N PHE A 71 -0.38 4.51 -4.92
CA PHE A 71 0.96 4.02 -5.28
C PHE A 71 1.06 2.50 -5.23
N MET A 72 0.37 1.85 -4.28
CA MET A 72 0.26 0.39 -4.29
C MET A 72 -0.52 -0.11 -5.52
N ALA A 73 -1.57 0.61 -5.95
CA ALA A 73 -2.28 0.30 -7.20
C ALA A 73 -1.35 0.34 -8.42
N ILE A 74 -0.50 1.36 -8.52
CA ILE A 74 0.50 1.46 -9.59
C ILE A 74 1.50 0.30 -9.55
N ALA A 75 1.92 -0.13 -8.34
CA ALA A 75 2.78 -1.30 -8.21
C ALA A 75 2.09 -2.58 -8.71
N PHE A 76 0.81 -2.80 -8.38
CA PHE A 76 0.03 -3.91 -8.91
C PHE A 76 -0.17 -3.85 -10.42
N LEU A 77 -0.53 -2.69 -10.97
CA LEU A 77 -0.65 -2.50 -12.43
C LEU A 77 0.68 -2.73 -13.14
N SER A 78 1.80 -2.35 -12.52
CA SER A 78 3.14 -2.65 -13.05
C SER A 78 3.40 -4.15 -13.04
N ALA A 79 2.99 -4.88 -12.01
CA ALA A 79 3.14 -6.33 -11.93
C ALA A 79 2.49 -7.05 -13.12
N GLU A 80 1.35 -6.57 -13.63
CA GLU A 80 0.65 -7.13 -14.80
C GLU A 80 1.48 -7.11 -16.10
N ARG A 81 2.59 -6.36 -16.14
CA ARG A 81 3.53 -6.37 -17.27
C ARG A 81 4.50 -7.55 -17.25
N SER A 82 4.56 -8.32 -16.17
CA SER A 82 5.41 -9.52 -16.03
C SER A 82 4.99 -10.63 -16.99
N LYS A 83 5.95 -11.36 -17.56
CA LYS A 83 5.72 -12.51 -18.47
C LYS A 83 5.89 -13.84 -17.75
N ASP A 84 6.07 -13.81 -16.43
CA ASP A 84 6.16 -15.02 -15.62
C ASP A 84 4.86 -15.81 -15.76
N PRO A 85 4.90 -17.04 -16.31
CA PRO A 85 3.70 -17.75 -16.76
C PRO A 85 2.86 -18.26 -15.59
N ASN A 86 3.48 -18.38 -14.43
CA ASN A 86 2.73 -18.73 -13.26
C ASN A 86 2.17 -17.44 -12.64
N ARG A 87 0.89 -17.43 -12.20
CA ARG A 87 0.12 -16.25 -11.76
C ARG A 87 -0.04 -16.14 -10.23
N GLN A 88 -0.16 -14.92 -9.70
CA GLN A 88 -0.58 -14.73 -8.32
C GLN A 88 -1.99 -15.31 -8.12
N TYR A 89 -2.17 -16.22 -7.15
CA TYR A 89 -3.52 -16.68 -6.79
C TYR A 89 -4.39 -15.54 -6.25
N LEU A 90 -3.79 -14.50 -5.66
CA LEU A 90 -4.51 -13.30 -5.25
C LEU A 90 -5.24 -12.67 -6.44
N LEU A 91 -4.58 -12.49 -7.58
CA LEU A 91 -5.23 -11.97 -8.79
C LEU A 91 -6.23 -12.97 -9.40
N TYR A 92 -5.92 -14.27 -9.37
CA TYR A 92 -6.82 -15.32 -9.88
C TYR A 92 -8.16 -15.37 -9.13
N PHE A 93 -8.15 -15.20 -7.80
CA PHE A 93 -9.36 -15.11 -6.99
C PHE A 93 -10.29 -13.96 -7.39
N PHE A 94 -9.76 -12.86 -7.96
CA PHE A 94 -10.59 -11.72 -8.38
C PHE A 94 -11.16 -11.87 -9.80
N THR A 95 -10.49 -12.62 -10.69
CA THR A 95 -10.95 -12.82 -12.07
C THR A 95 -12.02 -13.90 -12.26
N LYS A 96 -12.22 -14.79 -11.27
CA LYS A 96 -13.11 -15.96 -11.38
C LYS A 96 -14.01 -16.18 -10.16
N TRP A 97 -14.26 -15.16 -9.34
CA TRP A 97 -15.12 -15.31 -8.17
C TRP A 97 -16.59 -15.58 -8.58
N GLU A 98 -17.08 -16.79 -8.32
CA GLU A 98 -18.50 -17.16 -8.36
C GLU A 98 -19.02 -17.29 -6.91
N PRO A 99 -20.21 -16.76 -6.56
CA PRO A 99 -20.74 -16.77 -5.19
C PRO A 99 -20.92 -18.15 -4.54
N ASN A 100 -20.85 -19.24 -5.30
CA ASN A 100 -21.25 -20.59 -4.85
C ASN A 100 -20.10 -21.51 -4.40
N ASP A 101 -18.84 -21.03 -4.36
CA ASP A 101 -17.65 -21.85 -4.08
C ASP A 101 -17.35 -22.09 -2.57
N PHE A 102 -18.33 -22.09 -1.67
CA PHE A 102 -18.10 -22.39 -0.25
C PHE A 102 -18.27 -23.88 0.09
N PRO A 103 -17.25 -24.60 0.62
CA PRO A 103 -17.45 -25.89 1.27
C PRO A 103 -18.02 -25.70 2.69
N ASN A 104 -19.11 -26.40 2.99
CA ASN A 104 -20.01 -26.24 4.15
C ASN A 104 -19.45 -26.58 5.55
N THR A 105 -18.13 -26.59 5.80
CA THR A 105 -17.62 -27.18 7.05
C THR A 105 -16.45 -26.44 7.70
N TRP A 106 -16.66 -25.24 8.27
CA TRP A 106 -15.66 -24.65 9.19
C TRP A 106 -16.30 -23.93 10.38
N ARG A 107 -16.10 -24.46 11.60
CA ARG A 107 -16.48 -23.83 12.88
C ARG A 107 -15.34 -22.93 13.39
N ILE A 108 -15.67 -21.69 13.76
CA ILE A 108 -14.73 -20.69 14.29
C ILE A 108 -14.57 -20.88 15.80
N LEU A 109 -13.34 -21.17 16.26
CA LEU A 109 -12.95 -21.09 17.68
C LEU A 109 -12.15 -19.78 17.90
N SER A 110 -12.78 -18.77 18.51
CA SER A 110 -12.10 -17.58 19.06
C SER A 110 -12.92 -16.89 20.18
N PRO A 111 -12.28 -16.23 21.18
CA PRO A 111 -12.93 -15.71 22.40
C PRO A 111 -13.85 -14.49 22.19
N LYS A 112 -14.77 -14.28 23.14
CA LYS A 112 -15.97 -13.43 23.04
C LYS A 112 -15.81 -11.90 22.81
N PRO A 113 -14.75 -11.16 23.19
CA PRO A 113 -14.75 -9.70 23.02
C PRO A 113 -14.44 -9.24 21.58
N VAL A 114 -13.99 -10.15 20.71
CA VAL A 114 -13.69 -9.86 19.30
C VAL A 114 -14.94 -9.97 18.42
N ARG A 115 -16.07 -10.46 18.96
CA ARG A 115 -17.27 -10.82 18.18
C ARG A 115 -18.10 -9.62 17.74
N ASP A 116 -18.08 -8.52 18.48
CA ASP A 116 -19.06 -7.42 18.30
C ASP A 116 -18.58 -6.26 17.42
N LYS A 117 -17.27 -6.21 17.10
CA LYS A 117 -16.72 -5.37 16.01
C LYS A 117 -16.63 -6.13 14.66
N LEU A 118 -17.08 -7.38 14.62
CA LEU A 118 -16.81 -8.32 13.52
C LEU A 118 -17.92 -8.42 12.46
N ARG A 119 -19.01 -7.64 12.58
CA ARG A 119 -20.20 -7.78 11.71
C ARG A 119 -20.32 -6.77 10.56
N SER A 120 -19.41 -5.80 10.41
CA SER A 120 -19.59 -4.68 9.46
C SER A 120 -18.64 -4.66 8.25
N GLY A 121 -18.19 -5.79 7.73
CA GLY A 121 -17.52 -5.77 6.43
C GLY A 121 -16.71 -7.00 6.08
N MET A 122 -16.81 -7.40 4.81
CA MET A 122 -15.97 -8.40 4.13
C MET A 122 -14.47 -8.31 4.48
N GLY A 123 -13.98 -7.14 4.89
CA GLY A 123 -12.60 -6.93 5.36
C GLY A 123 -12.15 -7.84 6.50
N VAL A 124 -13.04 -8.26 7.41
CA VAL A 124 -12.62 -9.11 8.55
C VAL A 124 -12.48 -10.59 8.17
N HIS A 125 -13.27 -11.05 7.20
CA HIS A 125 -13.16 -12.42 6.70
C HIS A 125 -11.86 -12.60 5.90
N LEU A 126 -11.48 -11.59 5.12
CA LEU A 126 -10.24 -11.61 4.36
C LEU A 126 -9.00 -11.36 5.23
N LEU A 127 -9.05 -10.44 6.21
CA LEU A 127 -7.97 -10.29 7.22
C LEU A 127 -7.77 -11.58 8.04
N SER A 128 -8.86 -12.29 8.36
CA SER A 128 -8.79 -13.63 8.95
C SER A 128 -8.20 -14.67 7.99
N MET A 129 -8.46 -14.56 6.68
CA MET A 129 -7.85 -15.42 5.65
C MET A 129 -6.36 -15.14 5.44
N CYS A 130 -5.93 -13.87 5.42
CA CYS A 130 -4.53 -13.46 5.35
C CYS A 130 -3.73 -13.86 6.60
N LYS A 131 -4.35 -13.85 7.79
CA LYS A 131 -3.73 -14.31 9.04
C LYS A 131 -3.73 -15.83 9.24
N ARG A 132 -4.59 -16.60 8.56
CA ARG A 132 -4.79 -18.05 8.82
C ARG A 132 -4.52 -19.00 7.67
N ARG A 133 -4.22 -18.52 6.46
CA ARG A 133 -3.91 -19.44 5.37
C ARG A 133 -2.40 -19.54 5.16
N LYS A 134 -1.91 -20.76 5.33
CA LYS A 134 -0.81 -21.37 4.57
C LYS A 134 -1.12 -21.27 3.07
N VAL A 135 -1.19 -20.05 2.52
CA VAL A 135 -1.27 -19.88 1.07
C VAL A 135 0.12 -20.24 0.59
N ASP A 136 0.21 -21.34 -0.16
CA ASP A 136 1.37 -21.59 -1.01
C ASP A 136 1.46 -20.40 -1.97
N VAL A 137 2.15 -19.33 -1.54
CA VAL A 137 2.43 -18.16 -2.36
C VAL A 137 3.43 -18.65 -3.40
N LYS A 138 2.91 -19.30 -4.43
CA LYS A 138 3.62 -19.42 -5.68
C LYS A 138 3.75 -17.96 -6.16
N VAL A 139 4.91 -17.36 -5.93
CA VAL A 139 5.26 -15.96 -6.24
C VAL A 139 5.37 -15.79 -7.73
N LEU A 140 4.59 -14.88 -8.32
CA LEU A 140 4.23 -15.09 -9.71
C LEU A 140 3.94 -13.87 -10.60
N MET A 141 3.78 -12.67 -10.07
CA MET A 141 3.98 -11.40 -10.79
C MET A 141 4.31 -10.38 -9.69
N VAL A 142 5.36 -9.57 -9.83
CA VAL A 142 5.76 -8.60 -8.80
C VAL A 142 5.92 -7.25 -9.47
N GLY A 143 5.41 -6.21 -8.83
CA GLY A 143 5.59 -4.84 -9.26
C GLY A 143 6.02 -3.94 -8.12
N ALA A 144 6.65 -2.83 -8.50
CA ALA A 144 7.21 -1.86 -7.59
C ALA A 144 7.03 -0.44 -8.15
N CYS A 145 6.88 0.52 -7.24
CA CYS A 145 6.70 1.94 -7.53
C CYS A 145 7.54 2.75 -6.54
N LEU A 146 8.51 3.52 -7.05
CA LEU A 146 9.34 4.41 -6.26
C LEU A 146 8.75 5.81 -6.32
N VAL A 147 8.59 6.44 -5.15
CA VAL A 147 7.83 7.68 -5.00
C VAL A 147 8.61 8.67 -4.15
N SER A 148 8.63 9.93 -4.59
CA SER A 148 9.24 11.01 -3.84
C SER A 148 8.49 11.33 -2.54
N GLN A 149 9.13 12.06 -1.62
CA GLN A 149 8.43 12.61 -0.45
C GLN A 149 7.25 13.52 -0.81
N ASP A 150 7.33 14.18 -1.97
CA ASP A 150 6.28 15.06 -2.51
C ASP A 150 5.18 14.31 -3.29
N GLY A 151 5.21 12.98 -3.32
CA GLY A 151 4.19 12.16 -3.99
C GLY A 151 4.37 12.07 -5.51
N ILE A 152 5.58 12.29 -6.03
CA ILE A 152 5.89 12.16 -7.45
C ILE A 152 6.46 10.78 -7.73
N ILE A 153 5.92 10.08 -8.72
CA ILE A 153 6.46 8.77 -9.15
C ILE A 153 7.81 9.01 -9.83
N LEU A 154 8.86 8.41 -9.28
CA LEU A 154 10.23 8.53 -9.77
C LEU A 154 10.63 7.37 -10.68
N GLY A 155 10.07 6.18 -10.43
CA GLY A 155 10.36 4.97 -11.17
C GLY A 155 9.30 3.90 -10.93
N ILE A 156 9.11 3.03 -11.91
CA ILE A 156 8.25 1.85 -11.82
C ILE A 156 9.01 0.62 -12.32
N GLY A 157 8.69 -0.53 -11.76
CA GLY A 157 9.35 -1.79 -12.10
C GLY A 157 8.43 -2.99 -11.97
N TYR A 158 8.74 -4.02 -12.74
CA TYR A 158 8.14 -5.34 -12.65
C TYR A 158 9.22 -6.40 -12.89
N ASN A 159 8.98 -7.63 -12.45
CA ASN A 159 9.94 -8.71 -12.67
C ASN A 159 9.96 -9.15 -14.15
N GLY A 160 11.15 -9.19 -14.75
CA GLY A 160 11.36 -9.47 -16.17
C GLY A 160 12.84 -9.68 -16.49
N PHE A 161 13.16 -10.12 -17.70
CA PHE A 161 14.55 -10.25 -18.14
C PHE A 161 15.18 -8.87 -18.44
N PRO A 162 16.53 -8.77 -18.48
CA PRO A 162 17.24 -7.54 -18.79
C PRO A 162 16.84 -6.96 -20.14
N ARG A 163 16.97 -5.64 -20.28
CA ARG A 163 16.72 -4.92 -21.54
C ARG A 163 17.60 -5.51 -22.66
N GLY A 164 16.99 -5.83 -23.79
CA GLY A 164 17.66 -6.44 -24.94
C GLY A 164 17.73 -7.98 -24.89
N CYS A 165 17.37 -8.60 -23.77
CA CYS A 165 17.22 -10.05 -23.68
C CYS A 165 15.75 -10.44 -24.01
N SER A 166 15.55 -11.24 -25.05
CA SER A 166 14.20 -11.65 -25.50
C SER A 166 13.55 -12.62 -24.52
N ASP A 167 12.29 -12.33 -24.16
CA ASP A 167 11.44 -13.19 -23.33
C ASP A 167 11.13 -14.55 -23.99
N ASP A 168 11.29 -14.68 -25.31
CA ASP A 168 11.06 -15.92 -26.07
C ASP A 168 12.30 -16.83 -26.12
N LYS A 169 13.49 -16.26 -25.88
CA LYS A 169 14.78 -16.97 -25.97
C LYS A 169 15.29 -17.47 -24.62
N LEU A 170 14.79 -16.91 -23.52
CA LEU A 170 15.22 -17.25 -22.16
C LEU A 170 14.17 -18.10 -21.44
N PRO A 171 14.59 -19.03 -20.56
CA PRO A 171 13.67 -19.94 -19.91
C PRO A 171 12.91 -19.26 -18.77
N TRP A 172 11.58 -19.41 -18.77
CA TRP A 172 10.71 -19.02 -17.65
C TRP A 172 10.53 -20.12 -16.59
N SER A 173 11.11 -21.29 -16.79
CA SER A 173 10.94 -22.44 -15.90
C SER A 173 11.56 -22.19 -14.52
N LYS A 174 10.93 -22.74 -13.47
CA LYS A 174 11.50 -22.77 -12.10
C LYS A 174 12.36 -24.00 -11.84
N LYS A 175 12.31 -25.01 -12.71
CA LYS A 175 13.02 -26.28 -12.54
C LYS A 175 13.63 -26.70 -13.87
N SER A 176 14.87 -27.17 -13.80
CA SER A 176 15.50 -27.89 -14.90
C SER A 176 15.18 -29.37 -14.80
N LYS A 177 15.09 -30.06 -15.95
CA LYS A 177 14.96 -31.52 -15.98
C LYS A 177 16.23 -32.22 -15.51
N ASN A 178 17.38 -31.62 -15.81
CA ASN A 178 18.70 -32.17 -15.54
C ASN A 178 19.39 -31.48 -14.34
N GLY A 179 18.71 -30.54 -13.69
CA GLY A 179 19.25 -29.74 -12.59
C GLY A 179 20.13 -28.57 -13.02
N ASP A 180 20.26 -28.29 -14.32
CA ASP A 180 21.03 -27.17 -14.85
C ASP A 180 20.36 -25.82 -14.50
N PRO A 181 21.00 -24.96 -13.70
CA PRO A 181 20.46 -23.65 -13.37
C PRO A 181 20.18 -22.77 -14.60
N LEU A 182 20.91 -22.95 -15.69
CA LEU A 182 20.77 -22.16 -16.93
C LEU A 182 19.47 -22.47 -17.69
N GLU A 183 18.81 -23.59 -17.42
CA GLU A 183 17.47 -23.91 -17.92
C GLU A 183 16.35 -23.31 -17.05
N THR A 184 16.69 -22.56 -16.01
CA THR A 184 15.73 -21.90 -15.13
C THR A 184 15.77 -20.38 -15.31
N LYS A 185 14.70 -19.71 -14.89
CA LYS A 185 14.63 -18.24 -14.96
C LYS A 185 15.57 -17.52 -13.98
N TYR A 186 16.00 -18.20 -12.92
CA TYR A 186 16.62 -17.56 -11.75
C TYR A 186 17.93 -16.81 -12.05
N PRO A 187 18.82 -17.29 -12.94
CA PRO A 187 20.02 -16.54 -13.32
C PRO A 187 19.72 -15.28 -14.13
N TYR A 188 18.55 -15.21 -14.79
CA TYR A 188 18.26 -14.18 -15.79
C TYR A 188 17.23 -13.16 -15.30
N VAL A 189 16.31 -13.52 -14.41
CA VAL A 189 15.20 -12.63 -14.03
C VAL A 189 15.69 -11.48 -13.15
N CYS A 190 15.40 -10.25 -13.55
CA CYS A 190 15.51 -9.08 -12.69
C CYS A 190 14.23 -8.92 -11.89
N HIS A 191 14.37 -8.70 -10.59
CA HIS A 191 13.24 -8.44 -9.68
C HIS A 191 12.65 -7.04 -9.90
N ALA A 192 11.40 -6.85 -9.47
CA ALA A 192 10.67 -5.60 -9.69
C ALA A 192 11.34 -4.40 -9.00
N GLU A 193 11.87 -4.61 -7.80
CA GLU A 193 12.56 -3.62 -6.98
C GLU A 193 13.82 -3.10 -7.68
N VAL A 194 14.61 -4.03 -8.25
CA VAL A 194 15.81 -3.71 -9.00
C VAL A 194 15.46 -2.91 -10.24
N ASN A 195 14.49 -3.39 -11.03
CA ASN A 195 14.04 -2.67 -12.23
C ASN A 195 13.47 -1.30 -11.88
N CYS A 196 12.73 -1.16 -10.78
CA CYS A 196 12.16 0.11 -10.33
C CYS A 196 13.25 1.14 -10.02
N ILE A 197 14.30 0.74 -9.29
CA ILE A 197 15.43 1.60 -8.96
C ILE A 197 16.27 1.91 -10.20
N LEU A 198 16.49 0.95 -11.10
CA LEU A 198 17.26 1.19 -12.34
C LEU A 198 16.50 2.05 -13.37
N ASN A 199 15.17 2.11 -13.28
CA ASN A 199 14.31 2.90 -14.16
C ASN A 199 13.94 4.26 -13.57
N THR A 200 14.59 4.71 -12.49
CA THR A 200 14.37 6.07 -12.00
C THR A 200 14.70 7.08 -13.09
N ASN A 201 13.81 8.06 -13.31
CA ASN A 201 13.95 9.11 -14.34
C ASN A 201 15.12 10.08 -14.05
N HIS A 202 16.34 9.56 -13.89
CA HIS A 202 17.55 10.24 -13.40
C HIS A 202 17.44 10.91 -12.02
N ALA A 203 16.27 10.81 -11.37
CA ALA A 203 16.05 11.24 -10.00
C ALA A 203 16.73 10.28 -9.01
N SER A 204 17.17 10.83 -7.88
CA SER A 204 17.76 10.03 -6.81
C SER A 204 16.70 9.20 -6.08
N ALA A 205 17.01 7.93 -5.81
CA ALA A 205 16.24 7.07 -4.92
C ALA A 205 16.50 7.38 -3.43
N ALA A 206 17.52 8.19 -3.13
CA ALA A 206 17.91 8.52 -1.76
C ALA A 206 16.79 9.28 -1.02
N GLY A 207 16.43 8.79 0.16
CA GLY A 207 15.39 9.38 1.01
C GLY A 207 13.95 9.14 0.52
N GLN A 208 13.75 8.29 -0.49
CA GLN A 208 12.45 8.07 -1.12
C GLN A 208 11.76 6.80 -0.62
N LYS A 209 10.48 6.63 -1.00
CA LYS A 209 9.63 5.51 -0.55
C LYS A 209 9.45 4.51 -1.68
N LEU A 210 9.60 3.23 -1.39
CA LEU A 210 9.37 2.14 -2.33
C LEU A 210 8.10 1.36 -1.95
N TYR A 211 7.09 1.41 -2.81
CA TYR A 211 5.92 0.54 -2.73
C TYR A 211 6.18 -0.72 -3.53
N VAL A 212 5.95 -1.89 -2.96
CA VAL A 212 6.21 -3.17 -3.62
C VAL A 212 5.10 -4.17 -3.32
N THR A 213 4.65 -4.92 -4.34
CA THR A 213 3.57 -5.89 -4.14
C THR A 213 3.99 -7.05 -3.24
N MET A 214 5.29 -7.36 -3.16
CA MET A 214 5.84 -8.43 -2.35
C MET A 214 7.04 -7.96 -1.53
N PHE A 215 7.17 -8.42 -0.28
CA PHE A 215 8.33 -8.13 0.56
C PHE A 215 9.66 -8.51 -0.14
N PRO A 216 10.69 -7.63 -0.15
CA PRO A 216 11.89 -7.82 -0.95
C PRO A 216 12.77 -8.97 -0.44
N CYS A 217 13.43 -9.67 -1.37
CA CYS A 217 14.46 -10.65 -1.03
C CYS A 217 15.75 -9.98 -0.51
N ASN A 218 16.69 -10.74 0.04
CA ASN A 218 17.95 -10.20 0.56
C ASN A 218 18.78 -9.48 -0.53
N GLU A 219 18.79 -9.96 -1.77
CA GLU A 219 19.49 -9.28 -2.87
C GLU A 219 18.84 -7.93 -3.22
N CYS A 220 17.50 -7.87 -3.24
CA CYS A 220 16.79 -6.60 -3.43
C CYS A 220 17.00 -5.66 -2.24
N ALA A 221 17.04 -6.17 -1.00
CA ALA A 221 17.35 -5.37 0.18
C ALA A 221 18.73 -4.70 0.06
N LYS A 222 19.75 -5.39 -0.44
CA LYS A 222 21.07 -4.77 -0.71
C LYS A 222 20.95 -3.59 -1.68
N VAL A 223 20.21 -3.75 -2.78
CA VAL A 223 20.01 -2.68 -3.77
C VAL A 223 19.19 -1.51 -3.20
N ILE A 224 18.15 -1.80 -2.42
CA ILE A 224 17.33 -0.80 -1.71
C ILE A 224 18.20 0.04 -0.78
N ILE A 225 19.04 -0.61 0.04
CA ILE A 225 19.94 0.05 0.98
C ILE A 225 20.98 0.91 0.23
N GLN A 226 21.67 0.32 -0.75
CA GLN A 226 22.73 1.02 -1.49
C GLN A 226 22.21 2.18 -2.35
N SER A 227 20.95 2.15 -2.77
CA SER A 227 20.31 3.26 -3.51
C SER A 227 19.79 4.38 -2.59
N GLY A 228 19.82 4.18 -1.27
CA GLY A 228 19.44 5.18 -0.28
C GLY A 228 17.93 5.30 -0.02
N VAL A 229 17.11 4.37 -0.51
CA VAL A 229 15.67 4.32 -0.21
C VAL A 229 15.48 4.30 1.30
N SER A 230 14.62 5.16 1.85
CA SER A 230 14.43 5.28 3.30
C SER A 230 13.25 4.49 3.85
N GLU A 231 12.29 4.12 3.00
CA GLU A 231 11.09 3.40 3.41
C GLU A 231 10.63 2.37 2.38
N VAL A 232 10.26 1.18 2.84
CA VAL A 232 9.66 0.11 2.04
C VAL A 232 8.26 -0.19 2.56
N ILE A 233 7.26 -0.05 1.68
CA ILE A 233 5.85 -0.35 1.94
C ILE A 233 5.47 -1.56 1.09
N TYR A 234 5.11 -2.68 1.73
CA TYR A 234 4.78 -3.92 1.01
C TYR A 234 3.33 -4.36 1.18
N PHE A 235 2.82 -5.17 0.25
CA PHE A 235 1.46 -5.72 0.35
C PHE A 235 1.42 -7.13 0.97
N VAL A 236 2.21 -8.06 0.44
CA VAL A 236 2.27 -9.45 0.95
C VAL A 236 3.70 -9.89 1.21
N GLU A 237 3.86 -10.73 2.21
CA GLU A 237 5.12 -11.39 2.53
C GLU A 237 4.93 -12.91 2.41
N LYS A 238 5.96 -13.62 1.92
CA LYS A 238 5.91 -15.08 1.86
C LYS A 238 5.96 -15.65 3.28
N SER A 239 5.07 -16.59 3.59
CA SER A 239 4.97 -17.22 4.92
C SER A 239 6.34 -17.56 5.51
N LEU A 240 6.63 -16.94 6.65
CA LEU A 240 7.79 -17.21 7.49
C LEU A 240 7.56 -18.50 8.29
N ASP A 241 7.46 -19.65 7.63
CA ASP A 241 7.84 -20.88 8.33
C ASP A 241 9.36 -20.78 8.48
N ASN A 242 9.85 -20.13 9.56
CA ASN A 242 11.21 -19.77 10.06
C ASN A 242 12.49 -20.35 9.40
N SER A 243 12.48 -20.64 8.10
CA SER A 243 13.45 -21.44 7.37
C SER A 243 13.85 -20.80 6.04
N ASN A 244 13.11 -19.80 5.57
CA ASN A 244 13.48 -19.08 4.36
C ASN A 244 14.52 -17.98 4.68
N VAL A 245 15.78 -18.42 4.73
CA VAL A 245 16.96 -17.61 5.08
C VAL A 245 17.05 -16.30 4.28
N ILE A 246 16.53 -16.28 3.05
CA ILE A 246 16.47 -15.10 2.17
C ILE A 246 15.70 -13.95 2.83
N TYR A 247 14.51 -14.20 3.37
CA TYR A 247 13.68 -13.12 3.94
C TYR A 247 14.11 -12.76 5.36
N VAL A 248 14.64 -13.71 6.13
CA VAL A 248 15.28 -13.44 7.42
C VAL A 248 16.48 -12.52 7.24
N ALA A 249 17.33 -12.79 6.25
CA ALA A 249 18.46 -11.93 5.91
C ALA A 249 17.98 -10.55 5.41
N SER A 250 16.92 -10.49 4.60
CA SER A 250 16.31 -9.23 4.14
C SER A 250 15.87 -8.34 5.31
N HIS A 251 15.08 -8.89 6.26
CA HIS A 251 14.69 -8.16 7.48
C HIS A 251 15.88 -7.68 8.28
N LYS A 252 16.89 -8.54 8.47
CA LYS A 252 18.12 -8.17 9.20
C LYS A 252 18.86 -7.02 8.52
N LEU A 253 19.03 -7.07 7.20
CA LEU A 253 19.71 -6.03 6.43
C LEU A 253 18.96 -4.69 6.49
N LEU A 254 17.65 -4.70 6.22
CA LEU A 254 16.83 -3.49 6.23
C LEU A 254 16.78 -2.85 7.63
N SER A 255 16.66 -3.67 8.68
CA SER A 255 16.68 -3.21 10.06
C SER A 255 18.04 -2.61 10.45
N MET A 256 19.15 -3.27 10.10
CA MET A 256 20.50 -2.77 10.37
C MET A 256 20.80 -1.44 9.66
N ALA A 257 20.27 -1.26 8.46
CA ALA A 257 20.41 -0.03 7.69
C ALA A 257 19.44 1.09 8.10
N GLY A 258 18.53 0.84 9.05
CA GLY A 258 17.54 1.83 9.49
C GLY A 258 16.45 2.13 8.47
N ILE A 259 16.18 1.21 7.53
CA ILE A 259 15.10 1.37 6.56
C ILE A 259 13.76 1.16 7.26
N LYS A 260 12.84 2.12 7.12
CA LYS A 260 11.49 1.97 7.65
C LYS A 260 10.72 0.94 6.82
N VAL A 261 10.13 -0.05 7.48
CA VAL A 261 9.38 -1.12 6.82
C VAL A 261 7.95 -1.12 7.35
N SER A 262 6.96 -1.10 6.45
CA SER A 262 5.54 -1.16 6.79
C SER A 262 4.76 -1.96 5.74
N TYR A 263 3.54 -2.39 6.09
CA TYR A 263 2.64 -3.08 5.15
C TYR A 263 1.35 -2.27 4.94
N THR A 264 0.74 -2.40 3.76
CA THR A 264 -0.58 -1.80 3.48
C THR A 264 -1.53 -2.82 2.85
N TYR A 265 -2.81 -2.76 3.25
CA TYR A 265 -3.91 -3.52 2.65
C TYR A 265 -4.83 -2.65 1.79
N GLY A 266 -4.56 -1.34 1.68
CA GLY A 266 -5.53 -0.32 1.28
C GLY A 266 -5.99 -0.35 -0.19
N PHE A 267 -5.52 -1.31 -0.97
CA PHE A 267 -5.86 -1.46 -2.37
C PHE A 267 -7.18 -2.20 -2.65
N PHE A 268 -7.78 -2.82 -1.64
CA PHE A 268 -8.91 -3.75 -1.79
C PHE A 268 -10.19 -3.15 -2.46
N PRO A 269 -10.60 -1.90 -2.18
CA PRO A 269 -11.85 -1.35 -2.73
C PRO A 269 -11.78 -0.96 -4.22
N ILE A 270 -10.58 -0.84 -4.80
CA ILE A 270 -10.38 -0.29 -6.15
C ILE A 270 -10.66 -1.35 -7.22
N PHE A 271 -10.31 -2.61 -6.94
CA PHE A 271 -10.48 -3.72 -7.86
C PHE A 271 -11.96 -4.04 -8.12
N GLU A 272 -12.84 -3.90 -7.13
CA GLU A 272 -14.31 -4.04 -7.32
C GLU A 272 -14.87 -2.99 -8.29
N HIS A 273 -14.29 -1.78 -8.32
CA HIS A 273 -14.78 -0.67 -9.16
C HIS A 273 -14.18 -0.66 -10.58
N LEU A 274 -12.90 -1.02 -10.75
CA LEU A 274 -12.25 -1.04 -12.06
C LEU A 274 -12.55 -2.31 -12.87
N PHE A 275 -12.84 -3.44 -12.23
CA PHE A 275 -13.14 -4.71 -12.88
C PHE A 275 -14.60 -5.12 -12.72
N CYS A 276 -15.53 -4.15 -12.76
CA CYS A 276 -16.95 -4.44 -13.00
C CYS A 276 -17.10 -5.23 -14.31
N ILE A 277 -16.93 -6.55 -14.24
CA ILE A 277 -17.53 -7.51 -15.15
C ILE A 277 -19.01 -7.34 -14.87
N ALA A 278 -19.68 -6.51 -15.68
CA ALA A 278 -21.12 -6.61 -15.77
C ALA A 278 -21.40 -8.08 -16.13
N PRO A 279 -22.19 -8.83 -15.34
CA PRO A 279 -22.61 -10.14 -15.78
C PRO A 279 -23.25 -9.94 -17.16
N SER A 280 -22.73 -10.65 -18.17
CA SER A 280 -23.40 -10.74 -19.46
C SER A 280 -24.88 -11.04 -19.17
N PRO A 281 -25.84 -10.31 -19.78
CA PRO A 281 -27.22 -10.75 -19.71
C PRO A 281 -27.21 -12.20 -20.19
N LYS A 282 -27.69 -13.11 -19.33
CA LYS A 282 -27.91 -14.49 -19.71
C LYS A 282 -28.88 -14.45 -20.90
N GLN A 283 -28.41 -14.91 -22.07
CA GLN A 283 -29.29 -15.38 -23.12
C GLN A 283 -29.65 -16.83 -22.82
#